data_AF-A0A066WM88-F1
#
_entry.id   AF-A0A066WM88-F1
#
_cell.length_a   1.000
_cell.length_b   1.000
_cell.length_c   1.000
_cell.angle_alpha   90.00
_cell.angle_beta   90.00
_cell.angle_gamma   90.00
#
_symmetry.space_group_name_H-M   'P 1'
#
loop_
_entity.id
_entity.type
_entity.pdbx_description
1 polymer ?
#
loop_
_entity_poly.entity_id
_entity_poly.type
_entity_poly.pdbx_seq_one_letter_code
_entity_poly.pdbx_strand_id
1 'polypeptide(L)'
;MIDKDFEYDLIKWKTFSKEEKLKIINHFWDPYNPTKGQNIKMEIVNEFIDKFKINAKQFGIKNFGWNVYMLYIIVDNSKTKVPFEFLGLPINKGVIINKSNENKVIVKFRYGGKAEIDITKKIIIL
;
A
#
# COMPACT_ATOMS: atom_id res chain seq x y z
N MET A 1 20.92 6.17 17.17
CA MET A 1 20.62 4.77 17.50
C MET A 1 19.17 4.57 17.08
N ILE A 2 18.89 3.76 16.04
CA ILE A 2 17.51 3.53 15.61
C ILE A 2 16.98 2.35 16.42
N ASP A 3 15.91 2.59 17.15
CA ASP A 3 15.37 1.70 18.18
C ASP A 3 14.90 0.37 17.60
N LYS A 4 15.05 -0.71 18.37
CA LYS A 4 14.65 -2.07 17.95
C LYS A 4 13.13 -2.26 17.93
N ASP A 5 12.38 -1.35 18.56
CA ASP A 5 10.92 -1.33 18.64
C ASP A 5 10.34 -0.23 17.72
N PHE A 6 10.58 -0.40 16.42
CA PHE A 6 10.25 0.59 15.40
C PHE A 6 8.72 0.74 15.20
N GLU A 7 8.12 1.70 15.89
CA GLU A 7 6.79 2.24 15.57
C GLU A 7 6.81 3.77 15.57
N TYR A 8 6.28 4.36 14.50
CA TYR A 8 6.01 5.79 14.41
C TYR A 8 4.50 5.98 14.23
N ASP A 9 3.99 7.09 14.71
CA ASP A 9 2.64 7.53 14.35
C ASP A 9 2.66 8.35 13.04
N LEU A 10 1.48 8.58 12.49
CA LEU A 10 1.28 9.35 11.26
C LEU A 10 1.73 10.80 11.41
N ILE A 11 1.65 11.38 12.61
CA ILE A 11 2.05 12.76 12.88
C ILE A 11 3.55 12.90 12.62
N LYS A 12 4.35 12.02 13.23
CA LYS A 12 5.79 11.96 13.03
C LYS A 12 6.14 11.62 11.59
N TRP A 13 5.44 10.67 10.97
CA TRP A 13 5.65 10.34 9.55
C TRP A 13 5.50 11.55 8.62
N LYS A 14 4.49 12.39 8.86
CA LYS A 14 4.26 13.61 8.06
C LYS A 14 5.41 14.60 8.17
N THR A 15 6.15 14.64 9.28
CA THR A 15 7.30 15.52 9.48
C THR A 15 8.60 15.05 8.81
N PHE A 16 8.72 13.77 8.48
CA PHE A 16 9.95 13.23 7.89
C PHE A 16 10.19 13.72 6.46
N SER A 17 11.46 13.95 6.15
CA SER A 17 11.95 14.16 4.78
C SER A 17 11.74 12.90 3.92
N LYS A 18 11.93 13.06 2.61
CA LYS A 18 11.87 11.92 1.68
C LYS A 18 12.96 10.90 1.98
N GLU A 19 14.17 11.36 2.27
CA GLU A 19 15.33 10.53 2.58
C GLU A 19 15.14 9.74 3.87
N GLU A 20 14.56 10.36 4.89
CA GLU A 20 14.22 9.70 6.16
C GLU A 20 13.19 8.59 5.95
N LYS A 21 12.11 8.88 5.21
CA LYS A 21 11.10 7.88 4.85
C LYS A 21 11.70 6.71 4.07
N LEU A 22 12.58 6.99 3.10
CA LEU A 22 13.25 5.94 2.34
C LEU A 22 14.18 5.09 3.22
N LYS A 23 14.97 5.71 4.10
CA LYS A 23 15.79 4.97 5.07
C LYS A 23 14.92 4.07 5.93
N ILE A 24 13.79 4.59 6.43
CA ILE A 24 12.83 3.82 7.22
C ILE A 24 12.33 2.60 6.44
N ILE A 25 11.79 2.83 5.24
CA ILE A 25 11.20 1.78 4.42
C ILE A 25 12.25 0.70 4.14
N ASN A 26 13.45 1.10 3.70
CA ASN A 26 14.50 0.17 3.29
C ASN A 26 15.10 -0.65 4.44
N HIS A 27 15.07 -0.15 5.69
CA HIS A 27 15.69 -0.83 6.83
C HIS A 27 14.69 -1.52 7.76
N PHE A 28 13.44 -1.06 7.80
CA PHE A 28 12.43 -1.55 8.74
C PHE A 28 11.27 -2.26 8.07
N TRP A 29 10.88 -1.88 6.85
CA TRP A 29 9.82 -2.59 6.14
C TRP A 29 10.44 -3.76 5.40
N ASP A 30 10.22 -4.93 5.97
CA ASP A 30 10.79 -6.17 5.50
C ASP A 30 9.66 -7.11 5.04
N PRO A 31 9.66 -7.59 3.78
CA PRO A 31 8.65 -8.54 3.31
C PRO A 31 8.68 -9.86 4.08
N TYR A 32 9.80 -10.21 4.72
CA TYR A 32 9.94 -11.39 5.57
C TYR A 32 9.54 -11.13 7.03
N ASN A 33 9.34 -9.86 7.41
CA ASN A 33 8.84 -9.46 8.73
C ASN A 33 7.81 -8.32 8.61
N PRO A 34 6.62 -8.62 8.06
CA PRO A 34 5.65 -7.60 7.63
C PRO A 34 5.00 -6.82 8.79
N THR A 35 5.09 -7.34 10.02
CA THR A 35 4.51 -6.72 11.23
C THR A 35 5.25 -5.44 11.64
N LYS A 36 6.51 -5.27 11.25
CA LYS A 36 7.26 -4.04 11.51
C LYS A 36 6.62 -2.85 10.82
N GLY A 37 6.32 -1.81 11.60
CA GLY A 37 5.63 -0.62 11.14
C GLY A 37 4.18 -0.86 10.70
N GLN A 38 3.54 -1.95 11.14
CA GLN A 38 2.15 -2.25 10.77
C GLN A 38 1.19 -1.11 11.17
N ASN A 39 1.38 -0.52 12.34
CA ASN A 39 0.56 0.60 12.82
C ASN A 39 0.67 1.81 11.88
N ILE A 40 1.89 2.27 11.56
CA ILE A 40 2.06 3.38 10.61
C ILE A 40 1.54 3.05 9.21
N LYS A 41 1.76 1.82 8.71
CA LYS A 41 1.23 1.39 7.41
C LYS A 41 -0.30 1.48 7.41
N MET A 42 -0.95 1.04 8.48
CA MET A 42 -2.42 1.11 8.63
C MET A 42 -2.90 2.56 8.68
N GLU A 43 -2.25 3.42 9.46
CA GLU A 43 -2.62 4.84 9.55
C GLU A 43 -2.46 5.57 8.21
N ILE A 44 -1.40 5.28 7.45
CA ILE A 44 -1.22 5.81 6.10
C ILE A 44 -2.36 5.37 5.17
N VAL A 45 -2.76 4.10 5.22
CA VAL A 45 -3.87 3.58 4.39
C VAL A 45 -5.18 4.25 4.79
N ASN A 46 -5.47 4.41 6.08
CA ASN A 46 -6.69 5.04 6.55
C ASN A 46 -6.77 6.52 6.15
N GLU A 47 -5.69 7.27 6.33
CA GLU A 47 -5.60 8.66 5.88
C GLU A 47 -5.81 8.77 4.36
N PHE A 48 -5.25 7.84 3.58
CA PHE A 48 -5.46 7.81 2.13
C PHE A 48 -6.93 7.59 1.77
N ILE A 49 -7.59 6.63 2.43
CA ILE A 49 -9.01 6.31 2.21
C ILE A 49 -9.88 7.52 2.56
N ASP A 50 -9.64 8.15 3.71
CA ASP A 50 -10.43 9.30 4.16
C ASP A 50 -10.24 10.53 3.27
N LYS A 51 -8.99 10.80 2.87
CA LYS A 51 -8.66 11.96 2.03
C LYS A 51 -9.26 11.89 0.63
N PHE A 52 -9.17 10.73 -0.03
CA PHE A 52 -9.54 10.62 -1.45
C PHE A 52 -10.92 9.98 -1.67
N LYS A 53 -11.46 9.26 -0.70
CA LYS A 53 -12.81 8.63 -0.73
C LYS A 53 -13.09 7.86 -2.03
N ILE A 54 -12.06 7.18 -2.54
CA ILE A 54 -12.14 6.43 -3.80
C ILE A 54 -12.94 5.15 -3.57
N ASN A 55 -13.94 4.87 -4.41
CA ASN A 55 -14.64 3.59 -4.38
C ASN A 55 -13.76 2.48 -4.96
N ALA A 56 -12.94 1.85 -4.11
CA ALA A 56 -12.06 0.74 -4.46
C ALA A 56 -12.53 -0.57 -3.83
N LYS A 57 -12.12 -1.71 -4.38
CA LYS A 57 -12.37 -3.03 -3.79
C LYS A 57 -11.41 -3.35 -2.65
N GLN A 58 -10.17 -2.88 -2.76
CA GLN A 58 -9.15 -3.12 -1.74
C GLN A 58 -8.12 -2.00 -1.71
N PHE A 59 -7.57 -1.73 -0.54
CA PHE A 59 -6.44 -0.86 -0.28
C PHE A 59 -5.37 -1.61 0.49
N GLY A 60 -4.14 -1.12 0.46
CA GLY A 60 -3.11 -1.70 1.31
C GLY A 60 -1.71 -1.18 1.05
N ILE A 61 -0.77 -1.60 1.88
CA ILE A 61 0.66 -1.42 1.65
C ILE A 61 1.29 -2.81 1.60
N LYS A 62 2.08 -3.06 0.55
CA LYS A 62 2.87 -4.29 0.44
C LYS A 62 4.08 -4.11 -0.46
N ASN A 63 4.94 -5.12 -0.45
CA ASN A 63 6.05 -5.23 -1.39
C ASN A 63 5.57 -5.64 -2.80
N PHE A 64 6.13 -5.02 -3.84
CA PHE A 64 5.88 -5.33 -5.27
C PHE A 64 7.16 -5.79 -6.01
N GLY A 65 8.05 -6.49 -5.31
CA GLY A 65 9.35 -6.94 -5.81
C GLY A 65 10.47 -5.92 -5.53
N TRP A 66 11.72 -6.38 -5.64
CA TRP A 66 12.93 -5.57 -5.44
C TRP A 66 12.96 -4.79 -4.12
N ASN A 67 12.34 -5.31 -3.05
CA ASN A 67 12.19 -4.63 -1.76
C ASN A 67 11.45 -3.27 -1.83
N VAL A 68 10.72 -2.99 -2.93
CA VAL A 68 9.94 -1.76 -3.08
C VAL A 68 8.56 -1.93 -2.45
N TYR A 69 8.34 -1.19 -1.35
CA TYR A 69 7.03 -1.04 -0.73
C TYR A 69 6.22 0.06 -1.40
N MET A 70 4.96 -0.25 -1.68
CA MET A 70 4.03 0.68 -2.31
C MET A 70 2.68 0.65 -1.60
N LEU A 71 2.03 1.81 -1.55
CA LEU A 71 0.59 1.87 -1.33
C LEU A 71 -0.09 1.32 -2.60
N TYR A 72 -1.13 0.53 -2.45
CA TYR A 72 -1.90 0.02 -3.58
C TYR A 72 -3.39 0.17 -3.37
N ILE A 73 -4.08 0.25 -4.50
CA ILE A 73 -5.53 0.38 -4.57
C ILE A 73 -6.04 -0.44 -5.75
N ILE A 74 -7.10 -1.21 -5.54
CA ILE A 74 -7.73 -2.04 -6.57
C ILE A 74 -9.09 -1.46 -6.91
N VAL A 75 -9.28 -1.04 -8.16
CA VAL A 75 -10.51 -0.41 -8.65
C VAL A 75 -11.16 -1.24 -9.76
N ASP A 76 -12.48 -1.14 -9.89
CA ASP A 76 -13.21 -1.79 -11.00
C ASP A 76 -13.01 -1.05 -12.33
N ASN A 77 -12.98 0.29 -12.28
CA ASN A 77 -12.94 1.12 -13.47
C ASN A 77 -11.53 1.67 -13.73
N SER A 78 -10.97 1.37 -14.90
CA SER A 78 -9.65 1.87 -15.34
C SER A 78 -9.54 3.40 -15.38
N LYS A 79 -10.66 4.10 -15.61
CA LYS A 79 -10.75 5.57 -15.64
C LYS A 79 -10.72 6.22 -14.25
N THR A 80 -10.82 5.44 -13.18
CA THR A 80 -10.71 5.96 -11.80
C THR A 80 -9.36 6.64 -11.64
N LYS A 81 -9.40 7.94 -11.32
CA LYS A 81 -8.22 8.75 -11.06
C LYS A 81 -7.66 8.39 -9.69
N VAL A 82 -6.38 8.06 -9.66
CA VAL A 82 -5.63 7.74 -8.45
C VAL A 82 -4.32 8.51 -8.53
N PRO A 83 -3.90 9.21 -7.46
CA PRO A 83 -2.60 9.86 -7.43
C PRO A 83 -1.45 8.86 -7.64
N PHE A 84 -0.28 9.37 -8.01
CA PHE A 84 0.91 8.53 -8.23
C PHE A 84 1.71 8.30 -6.95
N GLU A 85 1.55 9.16 -5.96
CA GLU A 85 2.24 9.09 -4.68
C GLU A 85 1.34 9.63 -3.55
N PHE A 86 1.62 9.18 -2.33
CA PHE A 86 1.00 9.69 -1.13
C PHE A 86 1.91 9.51 0.09
N LEU A 87 2.12 10.59 0.85
CA LEU A 87 2.97 10.60 2.05
C LEU A 87 4.37 9.98 1.84
N GLY A 88 4.95 10.17 0.65
CA GLY A 88 6.28 9.64 0.30
C GLY A 88 6.29 8.19 -0.19
N LEU A 89 5.13 7.54 -0.30
CA LEU A 89 4.99 6.23 -0.92
C LEU A 89 4.46 6.35 -2.35
N PRO A 90 5.06 5.64 -3.32
CA PRO A 90 4.45 5.52 -4.63
C PRO A 90 3.17 4.67 -4.55
N ILE A 91 2.23 4.94 -5.46
CA ILE A 91 0.93 4.27 -5.51
C ILE A 91 0.85 3.36 -6.73
N ASN A 92 0.63 2.07 -6.46
CA ASN A 92 0.38 1.07 -7.48
C ASN A 92 -1.13 0.85 -7.67
N LYS A 93 -1.68 1.42 -8.75
CA LYS A 93 -3.08 1.22 -9.12
C LYS A 93 -3.27 -0.15 -9.78
N GLY A 94 -4.13 -0.98 -9.20
CA GLY A 94 -4.66 -2.21 -9.79
C GLY A 94 -6.03 -1.98 -10.40
N VAL A 95 -6.26 -2.49 -11.61
CA VAL A 95 -7.58 -2.50 -12.26
C VAL A 95 -8.05 -3.94 -12.40
N ILE A 96 -9.27 -4.22 -11.95
CA ILE A 96 -9.89 -5.54 -12.15
C ILE A 96 -10.16 -5.74 -13.64
N ILE A 97 -9.61 -6.81 -14.20
CA ILE A 97 -9.77 -7.16 -15.61
C ILE A 97 -10.60 -8.43 -15.81
N ASN A 98 -10.73 -9.26 -14.77
CA ASN A 98 -11.59 -10.44 -14.81
C ASN A 98 -12.00 -10.87 -13.38
N LYS A 99 -13.09 -11.62 -13.27
CA LYS A 99 -13.46 -12.35 -12.04
C LYS A 99 -13.05 -13.81 -12.20
N SER A 100 -12.34 -14.34 -11.20
CA SER A 100 -11.98 -15.76 -11.15
C SER A 100 -13.09 -16.54 -10.43
N ASN A 101 -13.61 -15.99 -9.33
CA ASN A 101 -14.82 -16.42 -8.63
C ASN A 101 -15.41 -15.26 -7.80
N GLU A 102 -16.33 -15.54 -6.87
CA GLU A 102 -16.99 -14.53 -6.03
C GLU A 102 -16.00 -13.71 -5.18
N ASN A 103 -14.92 -14.34 -4.71
CA ASN A 103 -13.96 -13.75 -3.77
C ASN A 103 -12.62 -13.39 -4.40
N LYS A 104 -12.35 -13.87 -5.62
CA LYS A 104 -11.07 -13.69 -6.32
C LYS A 104 -11.23 -13.00 -7.66
N VAL A 105 -10.37 -12.02 -7.91
CA VAL A 105 -10.35 -11.23 -9.14
C VAL A 105 -8.95 -11.22 -9.76
N ILE A 106 -8.88 -11.16 -11.08
CA ILE A 106 -7.63 -10.93 -11.79
C ILE A 106 -7.46 -9.42 -11.93
N VAL A 107 -6.35 -8.92 -11.39
CA VAL A 107 -6.01 -7.49 -11.33
C VAL A 107 -4.78 -7.24 -12.18
N LYS A 108 -4.84 -6.24 -13.06
CA LYS A 108 -3.66 -5.70 -13.73
C LYS A 108 -3.17 -4.48 -12.96
N PHE A 109 -2.02 -4.60 -12.32
CA PHE A 109 -1.35 -3.49 -11.65
C PHE A 109 -0.56 -2.63 -12.64
N ARG A 110 -0.38 -1.35 -12.30
CA ARG A 110 0.52 -0.44 -13.03
C ARG A 110 1.96 -0.99 -13.01
N TYR A 111 2.37 -1.56 -11.88
CA TYR A 111 3.67 -2.23 -11.70
C TYR A 111 3.46 -3.66 -11.21
N GLY A 112 4.31 -4.60 -11.64
CA GLY A 112 4.25 -6.02 -11.21
C GLY A 112 3.28 -6.91 -12.01
N GLY A 113 2.64 -6.38 -13.06
CA GLY A 113 1.87 -7.20 -14.01
C GLY A 113 0.47 -7.60 -13.54
N LYS A 114 0.06 -8.83 -13.86
CA LYS A 114 -1.25 -9.39 -13.50
C LYS A 114 -1.11 -10.31 -12.29
N ALA A 115 -2.06 -10.23 -11.36
CA ALA A 115 -2.14 -11.14 -10.23
C ALA A 115 -3.60 -11.50 -9.93
N GLU A 116 -3.84 -12.73 -9.48
CA GLU A 116 -5.10 -13.11 -8.84
C GLU A 116 -5.09 -12.62 -7.39
N ILE A 117 -6.12 -11.88 -7.00
CA ILE A 117 -6.21 -11.25 -5.68
C ILE A 117 -7.52 -11.65 -5.02
N ASP A 118 -7.43 -12.08 -3.76
CA ASP A 118 -8.56 -12.24 -2.87
C ASP A 118 -9.02 -10.86 -2.35
N ILE A 119 -10.30 -10.53 -2.58
CA ILE A 119 -10.91 -9.25 -2.25
C ILE A 119 -11.87 -9.31 -1.06
N THR A 120 -11.85 -10.41 -0.29
CA THR A 120 -12.65 -10.55 0.95
C THR A 120 -12.27 -9.50 2.00
N LYS A 121 -10.98 -9.14 2.05
CA LYS A 121 -10.46 -8.08 2.93
C LYS A 121 -10.36 -6.76 2.19
N LYS A 122 -10.93 -5.72 2.79
CA LYS A 122 -10.89 -4.34 2.27
C LYS A 122 -9.52 -3.68 2.42
N ILE A 123 -8.80 -4.00 3.49
CA ILE A 123 -7.48 -3.45 3.80
C ILE A 123 -6.51 -4.61 4.04
N ILE A 124 -5.33 -4.53 3.42
CA ILE A 124 -4.25 -5.50 3.57
C ILE A 124 -2.95 -4.76 3.88
N ILE A 125 -2.26 -5.18 4.94
CA ILE A 125 -0.93 -4.69 5.29
C ILE A 125 0.01 -5.89 5.28
N LEU A 126 1.02 -5.87 4.41
CA LEU A 126 2.05 -6.89 4.25
C LEU A 126 3.44 -6.22 4.17
#